data_AF-W4RSN5-F1
#
_entry.id   AF-W4RSN5-F1
#
_cell.length_a   1.000
_cell.length_b   1.000
_cell.length_c   1.000
_cell.angle_alpha   90.00
_cell.angle_beta   90.00
_cell.angle_gamma   90.00
#
_symmetry.space_group_name_H-M   'P 1'
#
loop_
_entity.id
_entity.type
_entity.pdbx_description
1 polymer ?
#
loop_
_entity_poly.entity_id
_entity_poly.type
_entity_poly.pdbx_seq_one_letter_code
_entity_poly.pdbx_strand_id
1 'polypeptide(L)'
;MYFKTNLEHIEDYLSTGSLEDTPKWLQFLAESENYLLNLEYFYSVDDWEPNDLVLYVHRTLKTLDQLNLEEEIAHLISTTLVYSETAKGGSYTQRKEWYKKGYNLKVHNEGSMSIFAENYEGNNKRLIYELIRVHGLIGQYLRGESILDSHLELILILKEKYSIEKSKELILYLNKCVISGVSDELWRRVEKDVEKVVHQIFEGDLVDSFDQRVHKLTASLKETKQEKKEIMMDRYDELETLFWNKEFWYVEAAIHDLNFKEVWTIFKLIYEKTKQFDYKHLQFEKMMKQLHYEYKGQTKSNIYKIRIVEKYLKEIDHYEDTGSAHLKFVCKLNKKANMVEVFFEFSPVGEALINFCVEAEKVDMMHNRAILMLFDLFGLRRDSYDRFNNEETYLNDMNSAAEDKRIILDYIKGQHILDIGPGGGILMDMIENEMPSLNITGIDISENVINELKKKKKDENRNWNVVSGNALNLTDNFPKSSFDTVIYSSIIHELFSYIEFQGKKFNEQVVSETLKSAYEVLKPGGRIIIRDGVKMENSKIKRIIRFKNPNDMIFLEEFIKLFPGRDIECEILSDSEAKLPINDAMEFYIHIPGEKKAFYMKHRNNSVYSSHHNISH
;
A
#
# COMPACT_ATOMS: atom_id res chain seq x y z
N MET A 1 -26.30 44.31 -18.96
CA MET A 1 -26.19 42.85 -19.14
C MET A 1 -25.45 42.34 -17.91
N TYR A 2 -26.10 41.55 -17.06
CA TYR A 2 -25.38 40.84 -16.00
C TYR A 2 -24.50 39.80 -16.70
N PHE A 3 -23.18 39.92 -16.57
CA PHE A 3 -22.26 38.89 -17.05
C PHE A 3 -22.36 37.72 -16.09
N LYS A 4 -22.67 36.53 -16.62
CA LYS A 4 -22.65 35.30 -15.82
C LYS A 4 -21.22 35.00 -15.37
N THR A 5 -21.07 34.61 -14.12
CA THR A 5 -19.81 34.10 -13.57
C THR A 5 -19.53 32.70 -14.10
N ASN A 6 -18.27 32.25 -14.00
CA ASN A 6 -17.93 30.88 -14.38
C ASN A 6 -18.66 29.83 -13.54
N LEU A 7 -18.95 30.13 -12.26
CA LEU A 7 -19.70 29.22 -11.39
C LEU A 7 -21.16 29.09 -11.88
N GLU A 8 -21.82 30.21 -12.19
CA GLU A 8 -23.18 30.23 -12.75
C GLU A 8 -23.26 29.45 -14.07
N HIS A 9 -22.24 29.54 -14.93
CA HIS A 9 -22.19 28.72 -16.16
C HIS A 9 -22.18 27.22 -15.87
N ILE A 10 -21.47 26.75 -14.83
CA ILE A 10 -21.47 25.34 -14.46
C ILE A 10 -22.79 24.94 -13.83
N GLU A 11 -23.35 25.74 -12.93
CA GLU A 11 -24.62 25.45 -12.26
C GLU A 11 -25.81 25.41 -13.24
N ASP A 12 -25.80 26.29 -14.24
CA ASP A 12 -26.77 26.26 -15.35
C ASP A 12 -26.64 24.97 -16.18
N TYR A 13 -25.41 24.54 -16.48
CA TYR A 13 -25.19 23.28 -17.20
C TYR A 13 -25.61 22.06 -16.38
N LEU A 14 -25.25 22.01 -15.09
CA LEU A 14 -25.63 20.90 -14.21
C LEU A 14 -27.15 20.79 -14.01
N SER A 15 -27.88 21.92 -14.09
CA SER A 15 -29.34 21.93 -13.97
C SER A 15 -30.09 21.64 -15.27
N THR A 16 -29.56 22.09 -16.42
CA THR A 16 -30.26 21.99 -17.72
C THR A 16 -29.74 20.88 -18.62
N GLY A 17 -28.49 20.44 -18.43
CA GLY A 17 -27.78 19.54 -19.33
C GLY A 17 -27.45 20.13 -20.71
N SER A 18 -27.74 21.41 -20.96
CA SER A 18 -27.56 22.04 -22.26
C SER A 18 -26.17 22.67 -22.40
N LEU A 19 -25.50 22.39 -23.51
CA LEU A 19 -24.25 23.06 -23.92
C LEU A 19 -24.49 24.24 -24.88
N GLU A 20 -25.74 24.53 -25.24
CA GLU A 20 -26.07 25.70 -26.08
C GLU A 20 -25.64 27.01 -25.40
N ASP A 21 -24.98 27.89 -26.15
CA ASP A 21 -24.46 29.19 -25.69
C ASP A 21 -23.53 29.14 -24.46
N THR A 22 -22.90 27.98 -24.21
CA THR A 22 -21.89 27.83 -23.14
C THR A 22 -20.48 28.24 -23.61
N PRO A 23 -19.61 28.70 -22.69
CA PRO A 23 -18.20 28.93 -23.00
C PRO A 23 -17.49 27.67 -23.51
N LYS A 24 -16.53 27.83 -24.42
CA LYS A 24 -15.76 26.70 -24.98
C LYS A 24 -15.10 25.81 -23.93
N TRP A 25 -14.59 26.39 -22.83
CA TRP A 25 -13.95 25.61 -21.78
C TRP A 25 -14.94 24.61 -21.15
N LEU A 26 -16.22 25.00 -21.00
CA LEU A 26 -17.25 24.14 -20.43
C LEU A 26 -17.62 23.01 -21.39
N GLN A 27 -17.68 23.31 -22.69
CA GLN A 27 -17.84 22.29 -23.73
C GLN A 27 -16.69 21.27 -23.68
N PHE A 28 -15.44 21.72 -23.54
CA PHE A 28 -14.31 20.80 -23.39
C PHE A 28 -14.45 19.92 -22.15
N LEU A 29 -14.82 20.47 -21.00
CA LEU A 29 -14.98 19.68 -19.77
C LEU A 29 -16.14 18.67 -19.86
N ALA A 30 -17.26 19.06 -20.48
CA ALA A 30 -18.47 18.24 -20.61
C ALA A 30 -18.37 17.16 -21.69
N GLU A 31 -17.64 17.41 -22.78
CA GLU A 31 -17.42 16.45 -23.87
C GLU A 31 -16.32 15.41 -23.55
N SER A 32 -16.02 15.18 -22.27
CA SER A 32 -14.98 14.25 -21.86
C SER A 32 -15.35 12.81 -22.24
N GLU A 33 -14.76 12.31 -23.33
CA GLU A 33 -14.78 10.88 -23.61
C GLU A 33 -13.85 10.17 -22.64
N ASN A 34 -14.41 9.20 -21.93
CA ASN A 34 -13.85 8.50 -20.80
C ASN A 34 -12.54 7.78 -21.17
N TYR A 35 -11.41 8.48 -21.13
CA TYR A 35 -10.08 7.88 -21.29
C TYR A 35 -9.03 8.70 -20.57
N LEU A 36 -8.55 8.11 -19.47
CA LEU A 36 -7.58 8.61 -18.48
C LEU A 36 -8.18 9.66 -17.55
N LEU A 37 -8.04 9.53 -16.21
CA LEU A 37 -7.45 10.58 -15.36
C LEU A 37 -7.40 10.34 -13.85
N ASN A 38 -6.23 10.71 -13.30
CA ASN A 38 -5.88 11.08 -11.92
C ASN A 38 -6.54 10.28 -10.78
N LEU A 39 -5.94 9.12 -10.49
CA LEU A 39 -6.31 8.21 -9.41
C LEU A 39 -5.64 8.51 -8.05
N GLU A 40 -4.95 9.64 -7.90
CA GLU A 40 -4.20 9.86 -6.65
C GLU A 40 -5.07 10.16 -5.42
N TYR A 41 -6.38 10.40 -5.56
CA TYR A 41 -7.24 10.74 -4.42
C TYR A 41 -8.72 10.35 -4.50
N PHE A 42 -9.13 9.47 -5.42
CA PHE A 42 -10.54 9.04 -5.47
C PHE A 42 -10.73 7.58 -5.09
N TYR A 43 -11.58 7.40 -4.08
CA TYR A 43 -12.19 6.13 -3.70
C TYR A 43 -13.12 5.69 -4.85
N SER A 44 -12.90 4.49 -5.39
CA SER A 44 -13.82 3.77 -6.31
C SER A 44 -13.75 4.12 -7.82
N VAL A 45 -13.35 3.12 -8.61
CA VAL A 45 -13.52 3.00 -10.07
C VAL A 45 -14.97 2.64 -10.49
N ASP A 46 -15.86 2.35 -9.55
CA ASP A 46 -17.24 1.91 -9.85
C ASP A 46 -18.27 3.06 -9.91
N ASP A 47 -17.89 4.31 -9.65
CA ASP A 47 -18.82 5.46 -9.52
C ASP A 47 -18.57 6.62 -10.50
N TRP A 48 -18.04 6.39 -11.71
CA TRP A 48 -17.83 7.48 -12.68
C TRP A 48 -19.16 7.97 -13.27
N GLU A 49 -19.64 9.14 -12.83
CA GLU A 49 -20.73 9.84 -13.51
C GLU A 49 -20.18 10.59 -14.75
N PRO A 50 -20.96 10.75 -15.83
CA PRO A 50 -20.55 11.47 -17.05
C PRO A 50 -20.05 12.92 -16.85
N ASN A 51 -20.15 13.48 -15.64
CA ASN A 51 -19.86 14.87 -15.30
C ASN A 51 -18.67 15.05 -14.35
N ASP A 52 -17.84 14.05 -14.08
CA ASP A 52 -16.83 14.11 -13.00
C ASP A 52 -15.84 15.28 -13.11
N LEU A 53 -15.38 15.63 -14.31
CA LEU A 53 -14.52 16.79 -14.52
C LEU A 53 -15.25 18.11 -14.25
N VAL A 54 -16.50 18.22 -14.69
CA VAL A 54 -17.35 19.41 -14.44
C VAL A 54 -17.63 19.54 -12.95
N LEU A 55 -17.94 18.44 -12.26
CA LEU A 55 -18.16 18.40 -10.83
C LEU A 55 -16.90 18.75 -10.03
N TYR A 56 -15.72 18.31 -10.48
CA TYR A 56 -14.45 18.73 -9.88
C TYR A 56 -14.23 20.24 -10.01
N VAL A 57 -14.36 20.80 -11.22
CA VAL A 57 -14.19 22.25 -11.42
C VAL A 57 -15.24 23.03 -10.63
N HIS A 58 -16.48 22.56 -10.56
CA HIS A 58 -17.52 23.12 -9.70
C HIS A 58 -17.11 23.18 -8.22
N ARG A 59 -16.52 22.12 -7.66
CA ARG A 59 -16.00 22.13 -6.27
C ARG A 59 -14.91 23.19 -6.07
N THR A 60 -13.98 23.32 -7.02
CA THR A 60 -12.92 24.34 -6.95
C THR A 60 -13.49 25.76 -6.98
N LEU A 61 -14.49 26.03 -7.83
CA LEU A 61 -15.15 27.33 -7.94
C LEU A 61 -16.03 27.63 -6.72
N LYS A 62 -16.70 26.63 -6.13
CA LYS A 62 -17.41 26.80 -4.85
C LYS A 62 -16.48 27.18 -3.71
N THR A 63 -15.28 26.60 -3.69
CA THR A 63 -14.26 26.98 -2.71
C THR A 63 -13.85 28.44 -2.92
N LEU A 64 -13.68 28.87 -4.18
CA LEU A 64 -13.35 30.26 -4.51
C LEU A 64 -14.44 31.25 -4.10
N ASP A 65 -15.71 30.90 -4.33
CA ASP A 65 -16.87 31.76 -4.00
C ASP A 65 -17.01 32.04 -2.49
N GLN A 66 -16.48 31.13 -1.65
CA GLN A 66 -16.41 31.31 -0.20
C GLN A 66 -15.29 32.24 0.26
N LEU A 67 -14.37 32.64 -0.64
CA LEU A 67 -13.25 33.53 -0.33
C LEU A 67 -13.66 34.99 -0.59
N ASN A 68 -13.39 35.86 0.37
CA ASN A 68 -13.64 37.30 0.22
C ASN A 68 -12.46 37.97 -0.51
N LEU A 69 -12.47 37.91 -1.85
CA LEU A 69 -11.39 38.39 -2.71
C LEU A 69 -11.81 39.63 -3.52
N GLU A 70 -10.82 40.43 -3.90
CA GLU A 70 -11.00 41.49 -4.89
C GLU A 70 -11.37 40.89 -6.27
N GLU A 71 -12.27 41.58 -6.99
CA GLU A 71 -12.87 41.11 -8.25
C GLU A 71 -11.83 40.69 -9.30
N GLU A 72 -10.71 41.43 -9.41
CA GLU A 72 -9.61 41.10 -10.33
C GLU A 72 -8.95 39.76 -9.98
N ILE A 73 -8.65 39.52 -8.70
CA ILE A 73 -8.01 38.28 -8.23
C ILE A 73 -8.97 37.10 -8.36
N ALA A 74 -10.22 37.29 -7.98
CA ALA A 74 -11.27 36.30 -8.16
C ALA A 74 -11.41 35.90 -9.64
N HIS A 75 -11.39 36.87 -10.57
CA HIS A 75 -11.45 36.61 -12.00
C HIS A 75 -10.22 35.81 -12.51
N LEU A 76 -9.01 36.15 -12.07
CA LEU A 76 -7.78 35.43 -12.44
C LEU A 76 -7.81 33.98 -11.97
N ILE A 77 -8.16 33.74 -10.70
CA ILE A 77 -8.23 32.39 -10.14
C ILE A 77 -9.37 31.61 -10.81
N SER A 78 -10.56 32.19 -10.92
CA SER A 78 -11.71 31.55 -11.56
C SER A 78 -11.41 31.12 -12.99
N THR A 79 -10.80 31.99 -13.79
CA THR A 79 -10.41 31.67 -15.18
C THR A 79 -9.32 30.60 -15.23
N THR A 80 -8.37 30.63 -14.29
CA THR A 80 -7.34 29.58 -14.18
C THR A 80 -7.98 28.22 -13.88
N LEU A 81 -8.90 28.16 -12.91
CA LEU A 81 -9.54 26.91 -12.47
C LEU A 81 -10.34 26.24 -13.60
N VAL A 82 -11.12 27.01 -14.37
CA VAL A 82 -11.93 26.43 -15.46
C VAL A 82 -11.11 25.87 -16.62
N TYR A 83 -9.91 26.39 -16.84
CA TYR A 83 -9.01 25.89 -17.89
C TYR A 83 -8.03 24.81 -17.40
N SER A 84 -7.77 24.72 -16.09
CA SER A 84 -6.76 23.81 -15.50
C SER A 84 -6.97 22.35 -15.91
N GLU A 85 -8.23 21.93 -16.06
CA GLU A 85 -8.60 20.56 -16.39
C GLU A 85 -9.00 20.39 -17.88
N THR A 86 -8.76 21.34 -18.77
CA THR A 86 -9.25 21.22 -20.16
C THR A 86 -8.53 20.17 -20.99
N ALA A 87 -7.24 19.89 -20.71
CA ALA A 87 -6.50 18.79 -21.35
C ALA A 87 -7.04 17.39 -21.02
N LYS A 88 -7.96 17.32 -20.06
CA LYS A 88 -8.57 16.11 -19.57
C LYS A 88 -9.87 15.77 -20.27
N GLY A 89 -10.59 16.80 -20.68
CA GLY A 89 -11.82 16.67 -21.44
C GLY A 89 -11.60 16.62 -22.95
N GLY A 90 -12.63 17.03 -23.68
CA GLY A 90 -12.72 17.10 -25.12
C GLY A 90 -13.07 15.77 -25.77
N SER A 91 -13.80 15.84 -26.88
CA SER A 91 -14.17 14.68 -27.69
C SER A 91 -12.95 14.01 -28.32
N TYR A 92 -13.09 12.75 -28.75
CA TYR A 92 -12.01 12.02 -29.43
C TYR A 92 -11.42 12.80 -30.61
N THR A 93 -12.29 13.47 -31.38
CA THR A 93 -11.88 14.27 -32.54
C THR A 93 -11.03 15.47 -32.11
N GLN A 94 -11.47 16.23 -31.10
CA GLN A 94 -10.72 17.38 -30.58
C GLN A 94 -9.36 16.96 -30.01
N ARG A 95 -9.33 15.90 -29.20
CA ARG A 95 -8.08 15.38 -28.61
C ARG A 95 -7.09 14.93 -29.68
N LYS A 96 -7.57 14.31 -30.76
CA LYS A 96 -6.75 13.92 -31.92
C LYS A 96 -6.19 15.14 -32.66
N GLU A 97 -6.94 16.22 -32.75
CA GLU A 97 -6.47 17.49 -33.34
C GLU A 97 -5.41 18.17 -32.46
N TRP A 98 -5.66 18.28 -31.15
CA TRP A 98 -4.68 18.78 -30.18
C TRP A 98 -3.37 17.99 -30.25
N TYR A 99 -3.45 16.66 -30.33
CA TYR A 99 -2.27 15.82 -30.50
C TYR A 99 -1.52 16.08 -31.82
N LYS A 100 -2.23 16.34 -32.93
CA LYS A 100 -1.60 16.71 -34.21
C LYS A 100 -0.93 18.09 -34.14
N LYS A 101 -1.48 19.02 -33.37
CA LYS A 101 -0.89 20.35 -33.10
C LYS A 101 0.33 20.27 -32.19
N GLY A 102 0.59 19.11 -31.57
CA GLY A 102 1.74 18.88 -30.69
C GLY A 102 1.45 19.16 -29.22
N TYR A 103 0.18 19.21 -28.80
CA TYR A 103 -0.16 19.45 -27.40
C TYR A 103 0.21 18.25 -26.53
N ASN A 104 0.82 18.52 -25.38
CA ASN A 104 1.18 17.48 -24.43
C ASN A 104 -0.01 17.11 -23.53
N LEU A 105 -0.93 16.30 -24.05
CA LEU A 105 -2.12 15.88 -23.28
C LEU A 105 -1.80 14.88 -22.15
N LYS A 106 -0.57 14.37 -22.06
CA LYS A 106 -0.13 13.49 -20.96
C LYS A 106 0.30 14.27 -19.71
N VAL A 107 0.74 15.51 -19.90
CA VAL A 107 1.12 16.43 -18.83
C VAL A 107 0.04 17.50 -18.76
N HIS A 108 -0.96 17.26 -17.90
CA HIS A 108 -2.25 17.95 -17.98
C HIS A 108 -2.14 19.47 -17.93
N ASN A 109 -1.28 20.03 -17.08
CA ASN A 109 -1.02 21.47 -16.99
C ASN A 109 -0.44 22.05 -18.28
N GLU A 110 0.54 21.39 -18.92
CA GLU A 110 1.09 21.81 -20.22
C GLU A 110 0.05 21.71 -21.36
N GLY A 111 -0.75 20.64 -21.35
CA GLY A 111 -1.84 20.47 -22.31
C GLY A 111 -2.92 21.55 -22.16
N SER A 112 -3.36 21.80 -20.93
CA SER A 112 -4.43 22.76 -20.60
C SER A 112 -4.01 24.19 -20.93
N MET A 113 -2.74 24.50 -20.66
CA MET A 113 -2.10 25.73 -21.07
C MET A 113 -2.14 25.93 -22.60
N SER A 114 -1.84 24.89 -23.37
CA SER A 114 -1.83 24.95 -24.84
C SER A 114 -3.24 25.17 -25.39
N ILE A 115 -4.25 24.51 -24.80
CA ILE A 115 -5.67 24.70 -25.14
C ILE A 115 -6.13 26.11 -24.77
N PHE A 116 -5.77 26.61 -23.59
CA PHE A 116 -6.08 27.97 -23.15
C PHE A 116 -5.51 29.03 -24.09
N ALA A 117 -4.26 28.87 -24.54
CA ALA A 117 -3.57 29.83 -25.39
C ALA A 117 -4.30 30.12 -26.72
N GLU A 118 -5.00 29.14 -27.29
CA GLU A 118 -5.78 29.32 -28.52
C GLU A 118 -7.22 29.80 -28.27
N ASN A 119 -7.77 29.62 -27.07
CA ASN A 119 -9.21 29.80 -26.80
C ASN A 119 -9.55 30.98 -25.89
N TYR A 120 -8.55 31.68 -25.37
CA TYR A 120 -8.74 32.87 -24.53
C TYR A 120 -8.11 34.12 -25.15
N GLU A 121 -8.88 35.20 -25.19
CA GLU A 121 -8.46 36.52 -25.64
C GLU A 121 -8.74 37.52 -24.51
N GLY A 122 -7.68 37.98 -23.82
CA GLY A 122 -7.81 38.93 -22.72
C GLY A 122 -6.46 39.49 -22.29
N ASN A 123 -6.47 40.68 -21.68
CA ASN A 123 -5.23 41.40 -21.30
C ASN A 123 -4.38 40.65 -20.26
N ASN A 124 -5.01 39.76 -19.48
CA ASN A 124 -4.34 38.93 -18.47
C ASN A 124 -3.87 37.57 -18.99
N LYS A 125 -3.97 37.32 -20.31
CA LYS A 125 -3.65 36.03 -20.94
C LYS A 125 -2.27 35.49 -20.54
N ARG A 126 -1.21 36.31 -20.53
CA ARG A 126 0.13 35.85 -20.12
C ARG A 126 0.18 35.37 -18.67
N LEU A 127 -0.49 36.06 -17.75
CA LEU A 127 -0.50 35.67 -16.34
C LEU A 127 -1.31 34.39 -16.12
N ILE A 128 -2.50 34.30 -16.71
CA ILE A 128 -3.36 33.11 -16.58
C ILE A 128 -2.72 31.89 -17.24
N TYR A 129 -2.05 32.06 -18.39
CA TYR A 129 -1.25 31.03 -19.03
C TYR A 129 -0.24 30.42 -18.05
N GLU A 130 0.51 31.27 -17.35
CA GLU A 130 1.52 30.84 -16.39
C GLU A 130 0.90 30.21 -15.12
N LEU A 131 -0.22 30.73 -14.65
CA LEU A 131 -0.98 30.13 -13.54
C LEU A 131 -1.47 28.72 -13.88
N ILE A 132 -1.95 28.51 -15.12
CA ILE A 132 -2.33 27.17 -15.62
C ILE A 132 -1.09 26.28 -15.77
N ARG A 133 0.11 26.80 -16.07
CA ARG A 133 1.30 25.92 -16.09
C ARG A 133 1.60 25.32 -14.73
N VAL A 134 1.52 26.16 -13.70
CA VAL A 134 2.05 25.81 -12.39
C VAL A 134 0.99 25.23 -11.46
N HIS A 135 -0.28 25.19 -11.88
CA HIS A 135 -1.33 24.63 -11.05
C HIS A 135 -0.98 23.19 -10.66
N GLY A 136 -1.12 22.88 -9.37
CA GLY A 136 -0.76 21.57 -8.81
C GLY A 136 0.74 21.34 -8.58
N LEU A 137 1.66 22.15 -9.12
CA LEU A 137 3.09 21.92 -8.96
C LEU A 137 3.57 22.08 -7.51
N ILE A 138 2.95 22.94 -6.71
CA ILE A 138 3.27 23.05 -5.26
C ILE A 138 2.90 21.75 -4.54
N GLY A 139 1.73 21.17 -4.83
CA GLY A 139 1.35 19.86 -4.29
C GLY A 139 2.34 18.76 -4.67
N GLN A 140 2.79 18.74 -5.92
CA GLN A 140 3.83 17.83 -6.39
C GLN A 140 5.18 18.05 -5.71
N TYR A 141 5.55 19.31 -5.44
CA TYR A 141 6.80 19.65 -4.76
C TYR A 141 6.80 19.15 -3.31
N LEU A 142 5.65 19.20 -2.62
CA LEU A 142 5.52 18.61 -1.28
C LEU A 142 5.79 17.10 -1.28
N ARG A 143 5.53 16.42 -2.39
CA ARG A 143 5.85 14.99 -2.62
C ARG A 143 7.23 14.76 -3.23
N GLY A 144 8.01 15.82 -3.50
CA GLY A 144 9.34 15.72 -4.13
C GLY A 144 9.31 15.43 -5.63
N GLU A 145 8.13 15.46 -6.25
CA GLU A 145 7.93 15.13 -7.66
C GLU A 145 8.37 16.26 -8.60
N SER A 146 8.17 17.51 -8.20
CA SER A 146 8.57 18.71 -8.93
C SER A 146 9.63 19.52 -8.18
N ILE A 147 10.22 20.51 -8.86
CA ILE A 147 11.12 21.50 -8.27
C ILE A 147 10.49 22.89 -8.33
N LEU A 148 10.88 23.79 -7.42
CA LEU A 148 10.27 25.12 -7.33
C LEU A 148 10.63 26.05 -8.49
N ASP A 149 11.77 25.82 -9.16
CA ASP A 149 12.24 26.62 -10.29
C ASP A 149 11.20 26.80 -11.41
N SER A 150 10.29 25.83 -11.56
CA SER A 150 9.16 25.92 -12.50
C SER A 150 8.24 27.12 -12.25
N HIS A 151 8.31 27.79 -11.10
CA HIS A 151 7.51 28.97 -10.74
C HIS A 151 8.20 30.31 -11.06
N LEU A 152 9.50 30.31 -11.42
CA LEU A 152 10.29 31.55 -11.57
C LEU A 152 9.65 32.57 -12.53
N GLU A 153 9.23 32.13 -13.72
CA GLU A 153 8.59 33.00 -14.72
C GLU A 153 7.29 33.63 -14.20
N LEU A 154 6.47 32.85 -13.47
CA LEU A 154 5.24 33.36 -12.87
C LEU A 154 5.52 34.41 -11.80
N ILE A 155 6.53 34.18 -10.95
CA ILE A 155 6.92 35.13 -9.90
C ILE A 155 7.38 36.45 -10.50
N LEU A 156 8.15 36.42 -11.60
CA LEU A 156 8.60 37.63 -12.29
C LEU A 156 7.40 38.46 -12.76
N ILE A 157 6.43 37.82 -13.42
CA ILE A 157 5.20 38.49 -13.91
C ILE A 157 4.37 39.02 -12.74
N LEU A 158 4.28 38.29 -11.63
CA LEU A 158 3.54 38.72 -10.44
C LEU A 158 4.20 39.92 -9.77
N LYS A 159 5.53 39.91 -9.60
CA LYS A 159 6.31 41.02 -9.02
C LYS A 159 6.24 42.29 -9.87
N GLU A 160 6.04 42.17 -11.18
CA GLU A 160 5.82 43.32 -12.08
C GLU A 160 4.43 43.95 -11.93
N LYS A 161 3.40 43.15 -11.59
CA LYS A 161 1.99 43.58 -11.61
C LYS A 161 1.38 43.86 -10.24
N TYR A 162 1.83 43.19 -9.19
CA TYR A 162 1.21 43.21 -7.88
C TYR A 162 2.23 43.35 -6.76
N SER A 163 1.77 43.72 -5.56
CA SER A 163 2.60 43.63 -4.34
C SER A 163 2.93 42.17 -4.02
N ILE A 164 3.97 41.96 -3.21
CA ILE A 164 4.40 40.61 -2.79
C ILE A 164 3.27 39.93 -2.02
N GLU A 165 2.58 40.65 -1.14
CA GLU A 165 1.48 40.15 -0.32
C GLU A 165 0.33 39.67 -1.20
N LYS A 166 -0.10 40.50 -2.16
CA LYS A 166 -1.19 40.16 -3.10
C LYS A 166 -0.81 39.00 -4.02
N SER A 167 0.47 38.90 -4.39
CA SER A 167 0.99 37.79 -5.19
C SER A 167 1.00 36.47 -4.41
N LYS A 168 1.41 36.50 -3.14
CA LYS A 168 1.38 35.34 -2.24
C LYS A 168 -0.06 34.86 -2.02
N GLU A 169 -0.97 35.80 -1.78
CA GLU A 169 -2.40 35.55 -1.60
C GLU A 169 -3.01 34.84 -2.82
N LEU A 170 -2.72 35.33 -4.04
CA LEU A 170 -3.19 34.71 -5.28
C LEU A 170 -2.73 33.24 -5.40
N ILE A 171 -1.45 32.95 -5.17
CA ILE A 171 -0.91 31.58 -5.29
C ILE A 171 -1.48 30.68 -4.19
N LEU A 172 -1.58 31.18 -2.96
CA LEU A 172 -2.13 30.43 -1.83
C LEU A 172 -3.58 30.03 -2.11
N TYR A 173 -4.43 30.97 -2.54
CA TYR A 173 -5.84 30.69 -2.80
C TYR A 173 -6.08 29.85 -4.05
N LEU A 174 -5.26 29.98 -5.09
CA LEU A 174 -5.30 29.04 -6.21
C LEU A 174 -5.04 27.61 -5.72
N ASN A 175 -4.01 27.39 -4.90
CA ASN A 175 -3.71 26.06 -4.36
C ASN A 175 -4.79 25.57 -3.38
N LYS A 176 -5.37 26.46 -2.56
CA LYS A 176 -6.53 26.13 -1.72
C LYS A 176 -7.68 25.59 -2.56
N CYS A 177 -8.04 26.28 -3.64
CA CYS A 177 -9.16 25.86 -4.50
C CYS A 177 -8.87 24.51 -5.16
N VAL A 178 -7.67 24.32 -5.73
CA VAL A 178 -7.26 23.07 -6.40
C VAL A 178 -7.25 21.89 -5.43
N ILE A 179 -6.62 22.03 -4.26
CA ILE A 179 -6.48 20.92 -3.29
C ILE A 179 -7.83 20.61 -2.62
N SER A 180 -8.62 21.62 -2.27
CA SER A 180 -9.96 21.42 -1.67
C SER A 180 -10.94 20.81 -2.67
N GLY A 181 -10.78 21.07 -3.97
CA GLY A 181 -11.55 20.40 -5.02
C GLY A 181 -11.38 18.87 -5.06
N VAL A 182 -10.24 18.39 -4.54
CA VAL A 182 -9.97 16.97 -4.29
C VAL A 182 -10.50 16.57 -2.90
N SER A 183 -10.06 17.25 -1.84
CA SER A 183 -10.51 16.97 -0.47
C SER A 183 -10.21 18.14 0.49
N ASP A 184 -11.23 18.60 1.22
CA ASP A 184 -11.10 19.60 2.29
C ASP A 184 -10.25 19.10 3.47
N GLU A 185 -10.24 17.79 3.72
CA GLU A 185 -9.35 17.20 4.73
C GLU A 185 -7.90 17.27 4.28
N LEU A 186 -7.64 16.98 2.99
CA LEU A 186 -6.30 17.08 2.43
C LEU A 186 -5.76 18.52 2.55
N TRP A 187 -6.56 19.53 2.19
CA TRP A 187 -6.17 20.93 2.36
C TRP A 187 -5.78 21.25 3.80
N ARG A 188 -6.62 20.89 4.77
CA ARG A 188 -6.35 21.15 6.20
C ARG A 188 -5.05 20.52 6.69
N ARG A 189 -4.64 19.38 6.12
CA ARG A 189 -3.36 18.72 6.46
C ARG A 189 -2.15 19.44 5.88
N VAL A 190 -2.25 19.97 4.66
CA VAL A 190 -1.11 20.53 3.92
C VAL A 190 -1.04 22.06 3.89
N GLU A 191 -2.07 22.76 4.39
CA GLU A 191 -2.19 24.24 4.35
C GLU A 191 -0.91 24.96 4.81
N LYS A 192 -0.39 24.58 5.98
CA LYS A 192 0.84 25.19 6.53
C LYS A 192 2.08 24.93 5.68
N ASP A 193 2.16 23.76 5.07
CA ASP A 193 3.28 23.41 4.19
C ASP A 193 3.19 24.19 2.87
N VAL A 194 1.97 24.33 2.31
CA VAL A 194 1.72 25.16 1.13
C VAL A 194 2.07 26.62 1.41
N GLU A 195 1.63 27.19 2.53
CA GLU A 195 1.99 28.55 2.95
C GLU A 195 3.51 28.71 2.99
N LYS A 196 4.22 27.81 3.67
CA LYS A 196 5.68 27.84 3.76
C LYS A 196 6.34 27.81 2.37
N VAL A 197 5.87 26.96 1.47
CA VAL A 197 6.41 26.87 0.11
C VAL A 197 6.15 28.17 -0.67
N VAL A 198 4.96 28.75 -0.57
CA VAL A 198 4.66 30.05 -1.18
C VAL A 198 5.60 31.13 -0.64
N HIS A 199 5.88 31.15 0.66
CA HIS A 199 6.88 32.07 1.23
C HIS A 199 8.27 31.88 0.63
N GLN A 200 8.77 30.64 0.58
CA GLN A 200 10.08 30.28 0.02
C GLN A 200 10.24 30.70 -1.45
N ILE A 201 9.20 30.46 -2.26
CA ILE A 201 9.15 30.82 -3.68
C ILE A 201 9.43 32.33 -3.87
N PHE A 202 8.80 33.20 -3.07
CA PHE A 202 8.96 34.66 -3.22
C PHE A 202 10.28 35.20 -2.64
N GLU A 203 10.81 34.55 -1.61
CA GLU A 203 12.09 34.87 -0.95
C GLU A 203 13.31 34.41 -1.76
N GLY A 204 13.11 33.50 -2.73
CA GLY A 204 14.19 32.96 -3.56
C GLY A 204 14.95 31.80 -2.89
N ASP A 205 14.41 31.26 -1.79
CA ASP A 205 14.96 30.09 -1.09
C ASP A 205 14.42 28.80 -1.74
N LEU A 206 14.91 28.52 -2.95
CA LEU A 206 14.36 27.48 -3.85
C LEU A 206 15.07 26.13 -3.74
N VAL A 207 16.05 25.99 -2.85
CA VAL A 207 17.01 24.86 -2.89
C VAL A 207 16.68 23.82 -1.83
N ASP A 208 15.94 22.78 -2.21
CA ASP A 208 15.96 21.52 -1.48
C ASP A 208 17.25 20.76 -1.78
N SER A 209 17.80 20.00 -0.83
CA SER A 209 18.82 19.01 -1.21
C SER A 209 18.19 17.82 -1.94
N PHE A 210 18.97 17.12 -2.76
CA PHE A 210 18.48 15.89 -3.39
C PHE A 210 18.05 14.83 -2.36
N ASP A 211 18.73 14.73 -1.20
CA ASP A 211 18.26 13.89 -0.08
C ASP A 211 16.83 14.24 0.38
N GLN A 212 16.53 15.54 0.56
CA GLN A 212 15.22 15.99 1.01
C GLN A 212 14.16 15.62 -0.02
N ARG A 213 14.48 15.78 -1.30
CA ARG A 213 13.61 15.42 -2.41
C ARG A 213 13.32 13.92 -2.44
N VAL A 214 14.35 13.08 -2.37
CA VAL A 214 14.19 11.61 -2.33
C VAL A 214 13.39 11.18 -1.09
N HIS A 215 13.60 11.85 0.05
CA HIS A 215 12.82 11.57 1.25
C HIS A 215 11.33 11.87 1.07
N LYS A 216 10.98 12.99 0.42
CA LYS A 216 9.59 13.32 0.07
C LYS A 216 8.99 12.31 -0.92
N LEU A 217 9.75 11.92 -1.95
CA LEU A 217 9.33 10.93 -2.96
C LEU A 217 9.04 9.54 -2.38
N THR A 218 9.64 9.23 -1.23
CA THR A 218 9.59 7.91 -0.58
C THR A 218 9.00 8.02 0.82
N ALA A 219 8.13 8.99 1.07
CA ALA A 219 7.56 9.28 2.39
C ALA A 219 6.76 8.10 2.96
N SER A 220 6.08 7.32 2.10
CA SER A 220 5.39 6.09 2.45
C SER A 220 6.30 4.95 2.92
N LEU A 221 7.59 4.98 2.57
CA LEU A 221 8.52 3.90 2.89
C LEU A 221 9.00 3.94 4.35
N LYS A 222 9.34 2.77 4.89
CA LYS A 222 9.55 2.55 6.32
C LYS A 222 10.94 2.96 6.80
N GLU A 223 11.91 3.00 5.91
CA GLU A 223 13.32 3.30 6.21
C GLU A 223 13.49 4.72 6.74
N THR A 224 14.33 4.83 7.77
CA THR A 224 14.73 6.09 8.39
C THR A 224 15.58 6.92 7.42
N LYS A 225 15.71 8.22 7.69
CA LYS A 225 16.59 9.11 6.90
C LYS A 225 18.04 8.62 6.85
N GLN A 226 18.52 8.00 7.93
CA GLN A 226 19.88 7.48 8.03
C GLN A 226 20.06 6.23 7.16
N GLU A 227 19.16 5.25 7.26
CA GLU A 227 19.19 4.04 6.42
C GLU A 227 19.09 4.39 4.93
N LYS A 228 18.19 5.33 4.58
CA LYS A 228 18.08 5.85 3.20
C LYS A 228 19.41 6.45 2.74
N LYS A 229 20.05 7.27 3.58
CA LYS A 229 21.34 7.90 3.23
C LYS A 229 22.45 6.89 2.97
N GLU A 230 22.53 5.83 3.77
CA GLU A 230 23.50 4.75 3.58
C GLU A 230 23.28 4.02 2.26
N ILE A 231 22.03 3.72 1.91
CA ILE A 231 21.65 3.10 0.64
C ILE A 231 21.97 4.04 -0.54
N MET A 232 21.69 5.34 -0.38
CA MET A 232 21.88 6.34 -1.44
C MET A 232 23.35 6.61 -1.77
N MET A 233 24.32 6.26 -0.91
CA MET A 233 25.75 6.47 -1.18
C MET A 233 26.21 5.82 -2.49
N ASP A 234 25.57 4.71 -2.86
CA ASP A 234 25.82 4.01 -4.11
C ASP A 234 25.23 4.79 -5.30
N ARG A 235 26.11 5.45 -6.07
CA ARG A 235 25.80 6.26 -7.27
C ARG A 235 25.00 7.54 -7.00
N TYR A 236 25.14 8.12 -5.80
CA TYR A 236 24.49 9.36 -5.41
C TYR A 236 24.64 10.48 -6.46
N ASP A 237 25.89 10.85 -6.77
CA ASP A 237 26.20 12.03 -7.61
C ASP A 237 25.63 11.92 -9.03
N GLU A 238 25.63 10.69 -9.58
CA GLU A 238 25.13 10.41 -10.93
C GLU A 238 23.61 10.53 -10.99
N LEU A 239 22.91 10.01 -9.97
CA LEU A 239 21.46 10.09 -9.86
C LEU A 239 21.00 11.50 -9.53
N GLU A 240 21.70 12.21 -8.64
CA GLU A 240 21.46 13.63 -8.36
C GLU A 240 21.56 14.44 -9.65
N THR A 241 22.66 14.30 -10.39
CA THR A 241 22.89 15.02 -11.65
C THR A 241 21.78 14.76 -12.67
N LEU A 242 21.36 13.50 -12.83
CA LEU A 242 20.34 13.14 -13.81
C LEU A 242 18.94 13.62 -13.41
N PHE A 243 18.56 13.45 -12.14
CA PHE A 243 17.19 13.65 -11.68
C PHE A 243 16.91 15.05 -11.17
N TRP A 244 17.93 15.83 -10.82
CA TRP A 244 17.77 17.17 -10.25
C TRP A 244 16.79 18.05 -11.04
N ASN A 245 16.88 18.04 -12.37
CA ASN A 245 16.04 18.86 -13.25
C ASN A 245 14.84 18.12 -13.89
N LYS A 246 14.49 16.92 -13.41
CA LYS A 246 13.37 16.13 -13.95
C LYS A 246 12.14 16.31 -13.09
N GLU A 247 10.96 16.18 -13.68
CA GLU A 247 9.68 16.10 -12.98
C GLU A 247 9.21 14.65 -12.96
N PHE A 248 8.74 14.17 -11.81
CA PHE A 248 8.29 12.81 -11.60
C PHE A 248 6.78 12.75 -11.50
N TRP A 249 6.19 11.62 -11.88
CA TRP A 249 4.75 11.42 -11.85
C TRP A 249 4.42 10.04 -11.29
N TYR A 250 3.56 10.00 -10.26
CA TYR A 250 3.01 8.78 -9.64
C TYR A 250 4.06 7.89 -8.97
N VAL A 251 5.13 8.49 -8.41
CA VAL A 251 6.23 7.71 -7.82
C VAL A 251 5.75 6.96 -6.60
N GLU A 252 5.24 7.69 -5.60
CA GLU A 252 4.83 7.11 -4.32
C GLU A 252 3.75 6.03 -4.51
N ALA A 253 2.75 6.31 -5.34
CA ALA A 253 1.70 5.36 -5.68
C ALA A 253 2.23 4.07 -6.32
N ALA A 254 3.31 4.16 -7.11
CA ALA A 254 3.89 2.99 -7.78
C ALA A 254 4.85 2.17 -6.89
N ILE A 255 5.43 2.74 -5.84
CA ILE A 255 6.51 2.11 -5.06
C ILE A 255 6.15 1.76 -3.61
N HIS A 256 4.96 2.11 -3.12
CA HIS A 256 4.64 2.04 -1.69
C HIS A 256 4.74 0.65 -1.04
N ASP A 257 4.66 -0.43 -1.83
CA ASP A 257 4.83 -1.82 -1.35
C ASP A 257 6.28 -2.35 -1.42
N LEU A 258 7.20 -1.58 -1.99
CA LEU A 258 8.62 -1.93 -2.10
C LEU A 258 9.42 -1.36 -0.93
N ASN A 259 10.61 -1.90 -0.68
CA ASN A 259 11.57 -1.29 0.24
C ASN A 259 12.44 -0.24 -0.46
N PHE A 260 13.10 0.63 0.31
CA PHE A 260 13.91 1.72 -0.24
C PHE A 260 15.10 1.21 -1.05
N LYS A 261 15.68 0.05 -0.69
CA LYS A 261 16.77 -0.55 -1.46
C LYS A 261 16.33 -0.94 -2.87
N GLU A 262 15.14 -1.54 -3.00
CA GLU A 262 14.52 -1.87 -4.29
C GLU A 262 14.23 -0.61 -5.11
N VAL A 263 13.67 0.43 -4.47
CA VAL A 263 13.40 1.72 -5.12
C VAL A 263 14.70 2.37 -5.63
N TRP A 264 15.76 2.34 -4.81
CA TRP A 264 17.06 2.86 -5.22
C TRP A 264 17.65 2.06 -6.39
N THR A 265 17.46 0.73 -6.41
CA THR A 265 17.81 -0.10 -7.57
C THR A 265 17.03 0.30 -8.82
N ILE A 266 15.73 0.56 -8.72
CA ILE A 266 14.91 1.08 -9.84
C ILE A 266 15.48 2.41 -10.35
N PHE A 267 15.83 3.34 -9.46
CA PHE A 267 16.44 4.62 -9.83
C PHE A 267 17.76 4.44 -10.59
N LYS A 268 18.63 3.53 -10.13
CA LYS A 268 19.87 3.17 -10.85
C LYS A 268 19.59 2.58 -12.24
N LEU A 269 18.57 1.74 -12.38
CA LEU A 269 18.16 1.18 -13.68
C LEU A 269 17.61 2.26 -14.63
N ILE A 270 16.84 3.21 -14.12
CA ILE A 270 16.37 4.37 -14.88
C ILE A 270 17.58 5.17 -15.36
N TYR A 271 18.55 5.44 -14.49
CA TYR A 271 19.77 6.14 -14.90
C TYR A 271 20.47 5.44 -16.07
N GLU A 272 20.73 4.13 -15.95
CA GLU A 272 21.42 3.39 -17.01
C GLU A 272 20.69 3.44 -18.36
N LYS A 273 19.37 3.26 -18.33
CA LYS A 273 18.56 3.22 -19.56
C LYS A 273 18.27 4.61 -20.14
N THR A 274 18.44 5.68 -19.37
CA THR A 274 17.97 7.02 -19.77
C THR A 274 19.03 8.11 -19.73
N LYS A 275 20.27 7.84 -19.28
CA LYS A 275 21.37 8.83 -19.23
C LYS A 275 21.69 9.52 -20.57
N GLN A 276 21.31 8.91 -21.69
CA GLN A 276 21.48 9.49 -23.04
C GLN A 276 20.21 10.13 -23.60
N PHE A 277 19.09 10.04 -22.89
CA PHE A 277 17.82 10.59 -23.33
C PHE A 277 17.69 12.04 -22.89
N ASP A 278 17.21 12.87 -23.79
CA ASP A 278 16.71 14.21 -23.45
C ASP A 278 15.22 14.10 -23.13
N TYR A 279 14.89 14.30 -21.86
CA TYR A 279 13.52 14.27 -21.34
C TYR A 279 13.37 15.19 -20.14
N LYS A 280 12.15 15.68 -19.89
CA LYS A 280 11.80 16.43 -18.67
C LYS A 280 11.03 15.58 -17.67
N HIS A 281 10.18 14.68 -18.16
CA HIS A 281 9.20 13.96 -17.33
C HIS A 281 9.52 12.48 -17.15
N LEU A 282 9.44 11.95 -15.93
CA LEU A 282 9.51 10.53 -15.59
C LEU A 282 8.14 10.03 -15.11
N GLN A 283 7.59 9.03 -15.79
CA GLN A 283 6.20 8.60 -15.61
C GLN A 283 6.11 7.16 -15.08
N PHE A 284 5.59 7.01 -13.86
CA PHE A 284 5.43 5.72 -13.16
C PHE A 284 4.00 5.15 -13.22
N GLU A 285 3.03 5.85 -13.82
CA GLU A 285 1.62 5.41 -13.90
C GLU A 285 1.47 3.97 -14.42
N LYS A 286 2.26 3.59 -15.44
CA LYS A 286 2.19 2.24 -15.99
C LYS A 286 2.70 1.18 -15.01
N MET A 287 3.76 1.48 -14.26
CA MET A 287 4.25 0.62 -13.18
C MET A 287 3.22 0.50 -12.05
N MET A 288 2.62 1.62 -11.64
CA MET A 288 1.54 1.66 -10.65
C MET A 288 0.40 0.71 -11.03
N LYS A 289 -0.11 0.80 -12.25
CA LYS A 289 -1.20 -0.07 -12.78
C LYS A 289 -0.80 -1.54 -12.95
N GLN A 290 0.49 -1.84 -12.98
CA GLN A 290 0.98 -3.22 -13.06
C GLN A 290 1.07 -3.87 -11.69
N LEU A 291 1.54 -3.13 -10.69
CA LEU A 291 1.77 -3.64 -9.35
C LEU A 291 0.52 -3.54 -8.47
N HIS A 292 -0.42 -2.65 -8.80
CA HIS A 292 -1.63 -2.43 -8.02
C HIS A 292 -2.86 -2.40 -8.93
N TYR A 293 -4.00 -2.81 -8.37
CA TYR A 293 -5.30 -2.79 -9.02
C TYR A 293 -6.34 -2.25 -8.04
N GLU A 294 -7.43 -1.67 -8.55
CA GLU A 294 -8.52 -1.24 -7.69
C GLU A 294 -9.58 -2.34 -7.54
N TYR A 295 -10.06 -2.51 -6.31
CA TYR A 295 -11.14 -3.42 -5.99
C TYR A 295 -12.05 -2.77 -4.95
N LYS A 296 -13.32 -2.52 -5.31
CA LYS A 296 -14.33 -1.87 -4.43
C LYS A 296 -13.84 -0.55 -3.82
N GLY A 297 -13.14 0.26 -4.62
CA GLY A 297 -12.59 1.55 -4.20
C GLY A 297 -11.44 1.50 -3.21
N GLN A 298 -10.79 0.34 -3.07
CA GLN A 298 -9.51 0.22 -2.40
C GLN A 298 -8.44 -0.23 -3.39
N THR A 299 -7.29 0.44 -3.36
CA THR A 299 -6.09 -0.02 -4.07
C THR A 299 -5.60 -1.30 -3.40
N LYS A 300 -5.54 -2.38 -4.17
CA LYS A 300 -5.00 -3.68 -3.76
C LYS A 300 -3.70 -3.98 -4.48
N SER A 301 -2.78 -4.56 -3.75
CA SER A 301 -1.48 -4.99 -4.24
C SER A 301 -1.61 -6.29 -5.02
N ASN A 302 -0.97 -6.37 -6.19
CA ASN A 302 -0.78 -7.63 -6.89
C ASN A 302 0.45 -8.33 -6.31
N ILE A 303 0.26 -9.02 -5.18
CA ILE A 303 1.35 -9.65 -4.43
C ILE A 303 2.19 -10.57 -5.33
N TYR A 304 1.57 -11.34 -6.23
CA TYR A 304 2.30 -12.21 -7.15
C TYR A 304 3.27 -11.46 -8.06
N LYS A 305 2.83 -10.33 -8.64
CA LYS A 305 3.71 -9.47 -9.46
C LYS A 305 4.81 -8.82 -8.64
N ILE A 306 4.47 -8.32 -7.45
CA ILE A 306 5.42 -7.68 -6.53
C ILE A 306 6.54 -8.66 -6.17
N ARG A 307 6.20 -9.91 -5.81
CA ARG A 307 7.19 -10.96 -5.46
C ARG A 307 8.17 -11.27 -6.60
N ILE A 308 7.69 -11.29 -7.85
CA ILE A 308 8.56 -11.46 -9.02
C ILE A 308 9.48 -10.25 -9.20
N VAL A 309 8.96 -9.04 -8.99
CA VAL A 309 9.75 -7.79 -9.05
C VAL A 309 10.81 -7.75 -7.95
N GLU A 310 10.47 -8.06 -6.70
CA GLU A 310 11.39 -8.10 -5.56
C GLU A 310 12.56 -9.06 -5.85
N LYS A 311 12.25 -10.28 -6.31
CA LYS A 311 13.27 -11.25 -6.69
C LYS A 311 14.18 -10.71 -7.80
N TYR A 312 13.59 -10.16 -8.85
CA TYR A 312 14.34 -9.59 -9.97
C TYR A 312 15.27 -8.46 -9.52
N LEU A 313 14.79 -7.54 -8.68
CA LEU A 313 15.60 -6.43 -8.17
C LEU A 313 16.70 -6.88 -7.20
N LYS A 314 16.52 -8.04 -6.52
CA LYS A 314 17.53 -8.65 -5.65
C LYS A 314 18.63 -9.37 -6.44
N GLU A 315 18.28 -9.99 -7.56
CA GLU A 315 19.19 -10.79 -8.39
C GLU A 315 19.92 -9.98 -9.46
N ILE A 316 19.52 -8.73 -9.71
CA ILE A 316 20.15 -7.91 -10.74
C ILE A 316 21.60 -7.58 -10.34
N ASP A 317 22.52 -8.36 -10.90
CA ASP A 317 23.96 -8.19 -10.72
C ASP A 317 24.46 -7.13 -11.71
N HIS A 318 25.21 -6.14 -11.20
CA HIS A 318 25.94 -5.17 -12.02
C HIS A 318 25.18 -4.31 -13.05
N TYR A 319 23.97 -3.82 -12.75
CA TYR A 319 23.24 -2.78 -13.51
C TYR A 319 22.97 -3.04 -15.00
N GLU A 320 23.48 -4.14 -15.56
CA GLU A 320 23.16 -4.65 -16.88
C GLU A 320 21.84 -5.41 -16.78
N ASP A 321 20.74 -4.68 -16.99
CA ASP A 321 19.43 -5.30 -17.11
C ASP A 321 19.33 -6.15 -18.39
N THR A 322 19.64 -7.43 -18.24
CA THR A 322 19.44 -8.47 -19.25
C THR A 322 18.05 -9.10 -19.17
N GLY A 323 17.21 -8.65 -18.23
CA GLY A 323 15.94 -9.29 -17.88
C GLY A 323 16.13 -10.59 -17.09
N SER A 324 15.00 -11.18 -16.71
CA SER A 324 14.89 -12.51 -16.13
C SER A 324 14.00 -13.39 -16.99
N ALA A 325 13.85 -14.66 -16.60
CA ALA A 325 12.87 -15.55 -17.23
C ALA A 325 11.41 -15.01 -17.12
N HIS A 326 11.11 -14.18 -16.12
CA HIS A 326 9.75 -13.75 -15.80
C HIS A 326 9.44 -12.30 -16.18
N LEU A 327 10.42 -11.41 -16.17
CA LEU A 327 10.23 -10.00 -16.51
C LEU A 327 11.52 -9.30 -16.91
N LYS A 328 11.40 -8.12 -17.52
CA LYS A 328 12.50 -7.16 -17.75
C LYS A 328 12.08 -5.74 -17.35
N PHE A 329 13.04 -4.88 -17.01
CA PHE A 329 12.76 -3.48 -16.71
C PHE A 329 12.83 -2.63 -17.99
N VAL A 330 11.88 -1.71 -18.16
CA VAL A 330 11.74 -0.92 -19.39
C VAL A 330 11.58 0.56 -19.10
N CYS A 331 12.41 1.37 -19.77
CA CYS A 331 12.24 2.81 -19.91
C CYS A 331 11.96 3.14 -21.38
N LYS A 332 10.80 3.72 -21.68
CA LYS A 332 10.40 4.06 -23.05
C LYS A 332 10.32 5.57 -23.22
N LEU A 333 11.18 6.12 -24.09
CA LEU A 333 11.17 7.54 -24.42
C LEU A 333 10.00 7.88 -25.37
N ASN A 334 9.17 8.82 -24.94
CA ASN A 334 8.19 9.51 -25.77
C ASN A 334 8.67 10.94 -26.06
N LYS A 335 9.36 11.10 -27.19
CA LYS A 335 9.93 12.39 -27.63
C LYS A 335 8.87 13.50 -27.77
N LYS A 336 7.64 13.17 -28.16
CA LYS A 336 6.58 14.18 -28.35
C LYS A 336 6.08 14.77 -27.04
N ALA A 337 6.06 13.95 -25.99
CA ALA A 337 5.63 14.37 -24.65
C ALA A 337 6.81 14.75 -23.74
N ASN A 338 8.03 14.77 -24.26
CA ASN A 338 9.27 15.00 -23.51
C ASN A 338 9.38 14.13 -22.23
N MET A 339 8.97 12.86 -22.35
CA MET A 339 8.66 11.98 -21.22
C MET A 339 9.26 10.59 -21.39
N VAL A 340 9.68 9.97 -20.29
CA VAL A 340 10.07 8.57 -20.22
C VAL A 340 9.05 7.80 -19.37
N GLU A 341 8.47 6.75 -19.93
CA GLU A 341 7.59 5.82 -19.22
C GLU A 341 8.44 4.72 -18.57
N VAL A 342 8.22 4.47 -17.28
CA VAL A 342 8.93 3.47 -16.47
C VAL A 342 7.96 2.35 -16.11
N PHE A 343 8.32 1.10 -16.41
CA PHE A 343 7.47 -0.08 -16.13
C PHE A 343 8.25 -1.40 -16.22
N PHE A 344 7.63 -2.49 -15.78
CA PHE A 344 8.13 -3.86 -15.96
C PHE A 344 7.40 -4.55 -17.12
N GLU A 345 8.12 -5.20 -18.03
CA GLU A 345 7.50 -6.03 -19.06
C GLU A 345 7.60 -7.50 -18.63
N PHE A 346 6.48 -8.07 -18.23
CA PHE A 346 6.39 -9.48 -17.85
C PHE A 346 6.45 -10.36 -19.10
N SER A 347 7.25 -11.42 -19.03
CA SER A 347 7.37 -12.40 -20.11
C SER A 347 6.10 -13.26 -20.22
N PRO A 348 5.87 -13.97 -21.33
CA PRO A 348 4.75 -14.90 -21.44
C PRO A 348 4.74 -15.97 -20.34
N VAL A 349 5.92 -16.38 -19.86
CA VAL A 349 6.07 -17.33 -18.74
C VAL A 349 5.67 -16.67 -17.42
N GLY A 350 6.11 -15.43 -17.19
CA GLY A 350 5.72 -14.64 -16.01
C GLY A 350 4.20 -14.42 -15.95
N GLU A 351 3.60 -13.98 -17.06
CA GLU A 351 2.15 -13.77 -17.15
C GLU A 351 1.36 -15.07 -16.93
N ALA A 352 1.82 -16.20 -17.47
CA ALA A 352 1.18 -17.49 -17.25
C ALA A 352 1.21 -17.91 -15.77
N LEU A 353 2.35 -17.70 -15.08
CA LEU A 353 2.48 -17.97 -13.65
C LEU A 353 1.52 -17.08 -12.83
N ILE A 354 1.47 -15.79 -13.13
CA ILE A 354 0.60 -14.83 -12.44
C ILE A 354 -0.87 -15.20 -12.63
N ASN A 355 -1.29 -15.49 -13.87
CA ASN A 355 -2.67 -15.86 -14.18
C ASN A 355 -3.09 -17.16 -13.48
N PHE A 356 -2.20 -18.15 -13.41
CA PHE A 356 -2.46 -19.36 -12.64
C PHE A 356 -2.74 -19.03 -11.17
N CYS A 357 -1.90 -18.20 -10.54
CA CYS A 357 -2.04 -17.90 -9.11
C CYS A 357 -3.32 -17.11 -8.79
N VAL A 358 -3.66 -16.12 -9.61
CA VAL A 358 -4.88 -15.30 -9.44
C VAL A 358 -6.15 -16.15 -9.56
N GLU A 359 -6.18 -17.14 -10.46
CA GLU A 359 -7.33 -18.03 -10.60
C GLU A 359 -7.34 -19.13 -9.53
N ALA A 360 -6.18 -19.71 -9.21
CA ALA A 360 -6.01 -20.75 -8.21
C ALA A 360 -6.48 -20.31 -6.80
N GLU A 361 -6.23 -19.06 -6.45
CA GLU A 361 -6.65 -18.47 -5.16
C GLU A 361 -8.17 -18.53 -4.91
N LYS A 362 -8.97 -18.55 -5.99
CA LYS A 362 -10.44 -18.51 -5.91
C LYS A 362 -11.08 -19.88 -5.65
N VAL A 363 -10.31 -20.98 -5.64
CA VAL A 363 -10.84 -22.34 -5.74
C VAL A 363 -10.85 -23.08 -4.39
N ASP A 364 -9.70 -23.59 -3.94
CA ASP A 364 -9.61 -24.46 -2.76
C ASP A 364 -8.21 -24.50 -2.12
N MET A 365 -8.05 -25.33 -1.08
CA MET A 365 -6.80 -25.49 -0.34
C MET A 365 -5.68 -26.17 -1.15
N MET A 366 -5.99 -27.03 -2.13
CA MET A 366 -4.97 -27.66 -2.97
C MET A 366 -4.31 -26.63 -3.89
N HIS A 367 -5.12 -25.73 -4.45
CA HIS A 367 -4.64 -24.65 -5.30
C HIS A 367 -3.74 -23.67 -4.52
N ASN A 368 -4.08 -23.35 -3.27
CA ASN A 368 -3.19 -22.59 -2.37
C ASN A 368 -1.84 -23.28 -2.12
N ARG A 369 -1.85 -24.61 -1.93
CA ARG A 369 -0.60 -25.38 -1.81
C ARG A 369 0.21 -25.37 -3.10
N ALA A 370 -0.44 -25.44 -4.26
CA ALA A 370 0.22 -25.34 -5.56
C ALA A 370 0.89 -23.97 -5.76
N ILE A 371 0.24 -22.88 -5.34
CA ILE A 371 0.82 -21.54 -5.34
C ILE A 371 2.09 -21.50 -4.50
N LEU A 372 2.03 -21.97 -3.24
CA LEU A 372 3.18 -22.01 -2.34
C LEU A 372 4.33 -22.85 -2.93
N MET A 373 4.04 -24.03 -3.47
CA MET A 373 5.05 -24.91 -4.08
C MET A 373 5.71 -24.28 -5.31
N LEU A 374 4.94 -23.62 -6.19
CA LEU A 374 5.50 -22.93 -7.35
C LEU A 374 6.38 -21.76 -6.93
N PHE A 375 5.94 -20.97 -5.96
CA PHE A 375 6.72 -19.83 -5.49
C PHE A 375 7.96 -20.26 -4.71
N ASP A 376 7.91 -21.33 -3.92
CA ASP A 376 9.09 -21.96 -3.31
C ASP A 376 10.08 -22.44 -4.40
N LEU A 377 9.58 -23.13 -5.43
CA LEU A 377 10.40 -23.63 -6.54
C LEU A 377 11.13 -22.50 -7.27
N PHE A 378 10.45 -21.38 -7.47
CA PHE A 378 11.03 -20.19 -8.10
C PHE A 378 11.71 -19.26 -7.10
N GLY A 379 11.79 -19.56 -5.80
CA GLY A 379 12.38 -18.69 -4.79
C GLY A 379 11.75 -17.30 -4.72
N LEU A 380 10.44 -17.21 -4.96
CA LEU A 380 9.67 -15.96 -5.04
C LEU A 380 9.08 -15.54 -3.69
N ARG A 381 9.13 -16.40 -2.66
CA ARG A 381 8.69 -16.04 -1.30
C ARG A 381 9.79 -15.29 -0.57
N ARG A 382 9.41 -14.31 0.24
CA ARG A 382 10.37 -13.61 1.12
C ARG A 382 11.01 -14.57 2.11
N ASP A 383 10.19 -15.47 2.68
CA ASP A 383 10.61 -16.51 3.61
C ASP A 383 9.65 -17.73 3.57
N SER A 384 9.92 -18.75 4.38
CA SER A 384 9.08 -19.96 4.45
C SER A 384 7.71 -19.74 5.09
N TYR A 385 7.42 -18.54 5.60
CA TYR A 385 6.19 -18.15 6.29
C TYR A 385 5.32 -17.17 5.50
N ASP A 386 5.81 -16.59 4.41
CA ASP A 386 5.05 -15.71 3.50
C ASP A 386 3.76 -16.40 3.02
N ARG A 387 2.59 -15.92 3.49
CA ARG A 387 1.26 -16.53 3.23
C ARG A 387 0.48 -15.81 2.13
N PHE A 388 1.10 -14.85 1.44
CA PHE A 388 0.46 -14.00 0.43
C PHE A 388 -0.81 -13.33 0.98
N ASN A 389 -1.92 -13.32 0.22
CA ASN A 389 -3.18 -12.69 0.62
C ASN A 389 -3.85 -13.34 1.85
N ASN A 390 -3.48 -14.58 2.20
CA ASN A 390 -4.05 -15.25 3.39
C ASN A 390 -3.45 -14.73 4.71
N GLU A 391 -2.40 -13.91 4.65
CA GLU A 391 -1.76 -13.36 5.85
C GLU A 391 -2.70 -12.43 6.61
N GLU A 392 -3.40 -11.53 5.91
CA GLU A 392 -4.38 -10.63 6.54
C GLU A 392 -5.51 -11.40 7.22
N THR A 393 -6.10 -12.39 6.53
CA THR A 393 -7.14 -13.26 7.11
C THR A 393 -6.62 -14.03 8.31
N TYR A 394 -5.41 -14.60 8.21
CA TYR A 394 -4.79 -15.34 9.31
C TYR A 394 -4.54 -14.46 10.53
N LEU A 395 -4.04 -13.24 10.33
CA LEU A 395 -3.80 -12.28 11.41
C LEU A 395 -5.12 -11.80 12.02
N ASN A 396 -6.15 -11.56 11.20
CA ASN A 396 -7.49 -11.22 11.66
C ASN A 396 -8.12 -12.36 12.50
N ASP A 397 -7.97 -13.61 12.06
CA ASP A 397 -8.42 -14.79 12.81
C ASP A 397 -7.66 -14.91 14.15
N MET A 398 -6.32 -14.76 14.15
CA MET A 398 -5.52 -14.71 15.39
C MET A 398 -5.95 -13.59 16.33
N ASN A 399 -6.41 -12.48 15.74
CA ASN A 399 -6.83 -11.29 16.46
C ASN A 399 -8.21 -11.43 17.09
N SER A 400 -9.11 -12.20 16.46
CA SER A 400 -10.47 -12.47 16.95
C SER A 400 -10.50 -13.20 18.31
N ALA A 401 -9.42 -13.89 18.69
CA ALA A 401 -9.27 -14.59 19.96
C ALA A 401 -8.76 -13.70 21.12
N ALA A 402 -8.99 -12.39 21.05
CA ALA A 402 -8.47 -11.41 22.01
C ALA A 402 -8.91 -11.70 23.46
N GLU A 403 -10.20 -11.99 23.67
CA GLU A 403 -10.75 -12.24 25.01
C GLU A 403 -10.10 -13.46 25.69
N ASP A 404 -9.84 -14.53 24.94
CA ASP A 404 -9.20 -15.76 25.43
C ASP A 404 -7.73 -15.55 25.82
N LYS A 405 -7.04 -14.58 25.20
CA LYS A 405 -5.63 -14.27 25.48
C LYS A 405 -5.47 -13.46 26.77
N ARG A 406 -6.54 -12.81 27.25
CA ARG A 406 -6.52 -11.97 28.46
C ARG A 406 -6.05 -12.73 29.70
N ILE A 407 -6.34 -14.04 29.80
CA ILE A 407 -5.89 -14.87 30.92
C ILE A 407 -4.36 -14.87 31.10
N ILE A 408 -3.59 -14.61 30.05
CA ILE A 408 -2.12 -14.54 30.10
C ILE A 408 -1.66 -13.42 31.04
N LEU A 409 -2.38 -12.30 31.09
CA LEU A 409 -2.00 -11.10 31.85
C LEU A 409 -1.88 -11.40 33.35
N ASP A 410 -2.76 -12.24 33.90
CA ASP A 410 -2.75 -12.62 35.32
C ASP A 410 -1.46 -13.35 35.74
N TYR A 411 -0.74 -13.92 34.77
CA TYR A 411 0.50 -14.65 35.01
C TYR A 411 1.75 -13.83 34.66
N ILE A 412 1.64 -12.60 34.15
CA ILE A 412 2.79 -11.77 33.82
C ILE A 412 3.56 -11.38 35.09
N LYS A 413 4.90 -11.41 35.00
CA LYS A 413 5.79 -11.05 36.11
C LYS A 413 6.93 -10.14 35.65
N GLY A 414 7.25 -9.15 36.48
CA GLY A 414 8.38 -8.24 36.29
C GLY A 414 8.10 -7.15 35.26
N GLN A 415 9.16 -6.54 34.71
CA GLN A 415 9.07 -5.33 33.89
C GLN A 415 9.38 -5.57 32.42
N HIS A 416 10.17 -6.59 32.08
CA HIS A 416 10.60 -6.86 30.72
C HIS A 416 9.93 -8.12 30.19
N ILE A 417 9.09 -7.96 29.18
CA ILE A 417 8.25 -9.02 28.62
C ILE A 417 8.68 -9.30 27.18
N LEU A 418 8.87 -10.57 26.87
CA LEU A 418 9.14 -11.05 25.51
C LEU A 418 7.95 -11.88 25.01
N ASP A 419 7.34 -11.45 23.91
CA ASP A 419 6.28 -12.19 23.20
C ASP A 419 6.88 -12.88 21.97
N ILE A 420 6.82 -14.21 21.93
CA ILE A 420 7.37 -15.01 20.83
C ILE A 420 6.26 -15.26 19.80
N GLY A 421 6.47 -14.84 18.55
CA GLY A 421 5.48 -14.93 17.49
C GLY A 421 4.24 -14.06 17.79
N PRO A 422 4.40 -12.74 17.96
CA PRO A 422 3.30 -11.84 18.37
C PRO A 422 2.15 -11.75 17.36
N GLY A 423 2.32 -12.24 16.12
CA GLY A 423 1.33 -12.14 15.06
C GLY A 423 0.89 -10.69 14.84
N GLY A 424 -0.42 -10.42 14.85
CA GLY A 424 -0.98 -9.06 14.67
C GLY A 424 -0.75 -8.09 15.84
N GLY A 425 -0.02 -8.51 16.89
CA GLY A 425 0.40 -7.67 18.01
C GLY A 425 -0.65 -7.46 19.10
N ILE A 426 -1.81 -8.10 18.99
CA ILE A 426 -2.93 -7.90 19.91
C ILE A 426 -2.61 -8.19 21.37
N LEU A 427 -1.79 -9.22 21.65
CA LEU A 427 -1.36 -9.49 23.01
C LEU A 427 -0.48 -8.35 23.55
N MET A 428 0.46 -7.85 22.73
CA MET A 428 1.29 -6.71 23.09
C MET A 428 0.44 -5.44 23.34
N ASP A 429 -0.56 -5.18 22.50
CA ASP A 429 -1.48 -4.06 22.69
C ASP A 429 -2.28 -4.19 24.00
N MET A 430 -2.77 -5.40 24.31
CA MET A 430 -3.47 -5.66 25.58
C MET A 430 -2.58 -5.42 26.80
N ILE A 431 -1.35 -5.94 26.77
CA ILE A 431 -0.40 -5.75 27.87
C ILE A 431 -0.06 -4.27 28.02
N GLU A 432 0.16 -3.54 26.92
CA GLU A 432 0.43 -2.10 26.97
C GLU A 432 -0.75 -1.31 27.54
N ASN A 433 -1.98 -1.61 27.10
CA ASN A 433 -3.17 -0.88 27.53
C ASN A 433 -3.49 -1.11 29.03
N GLU A 434 -3.33 -2.36 29.52
CA GLU A 434 -3.68 -2.72 30.90
C GLU A 434 -2.51 -2.53 31.88
N MET A 435 -1.27 -2.63 31.39
CA MET A 435 -0.04 -2.56 32.18
C MET A 435 0.99 -1.64 31.50
N PRO A 436 0.70 -0.32 31.37
CA PRO A 436 1.49 0.61 30.53
C PRO A 436 2.92 0.86 31.03
N SER A 437 3.26 0.42 32.25
CA SER A 437 4.63 0.52 32.77
C SER A 437 5.57 -0.56 32.25
N LEU A 438 5.06 -1.60 31.57
CA LEU A 438 5.85 -2.75 31.14
C LEU A 438 6.60 -2.49 29.83
N ASN A 439 7.84 -2.99 29.76
CA ASN A 439 8.64 -2.97 28.55
C ASN A 439 8.37 -4.25 27.74
N ILE A 440 7.60 -4.10 26.66
CA ILE A 440 7.14 -5.21 25.82
C ILE A 440 8.00 -5.28 24.57
N THR A 441 8.51 -6.47 24.27
CA THR A 441 9.24 -6.77 23.03
C THR A 441 8.63 -8.00 22.37
N GLY A 442 8.23 -7.89 21.11
CA GLY A 442 7.86 -9.02 20.26
C GLY A 442 9.06 -9.50 19.44
N ILE A 443 9.15 -10.81 19.19
CA ILE A 443 10.10 -11.38 18.24
C ILE A 443 9.40 -12.31 17.27
N ASP A 444 9.67 -12.14 15.98
CA ASP A 444 9.13 -12.98 14.91
C ASP A 444 10.20 -13.23 13.84
N ILE A 445 10.10 -14.38 13.16
CA ILE A 445 10.96 -14.74 12.05
C ILE A 445 10.40 -14.25 10.71
N SER A 446 9.07 -14.05 10.61
CA SER A 446 8.40 -13.58 9.39
C SER A 446 8.70 -12.10 9.15
N GLU A 447 9.25 -11.79 7.97
CA GLU A 447 9.49 -10.39 7.58
C GLU A 447 8.19 -9.62 7.43
N ASN A 448 7.12 -10.26 6.96
CA ASN A 448 5.82 -9.64 6.76
C ASN A 448 5.19 -9.22 8.10
N VAL A 449 5.18 -10.11 9.09
CA VAL A 449 4.65 -9.82 10.44
C VAL A 449 5.41 -8.66 11.09
N ILE A 450 6.74 -8.67 11.04
CA ILE A 450 7.57 -7.56 11.56
C ILE A 450 7.24 -6.25 10.85
N ASN A 451 7.06 -6.30 9.53
CA ASN A 451 6.73 -5.15 8.72
C ASN A 451 5.36 -4.56 9.05
N GLU A 452 4.35 -5.39 9.30
CA GLU A 452 3.03 -4.96 9.70
C GLU A 452 3.01 -4.39 11.11
N LEU A 453 3.68 -5.05 12.06
CA LEU A 453 3.81 -4.55 13.43
C LEU A 453 4.53 -3.20 13.48
N LYS A 454 5.62 -3.01 12.74
CA LYS A 454 6.30 -1.70 12.66
C LYS A 454 5.39 -0.61 12.10
N LYS A 455 4.57 -0.92 11.09
CA LYS A 455 3.58 0.00 10.53
C LYS A 455 2.53 0.36 11.59
N LYS A 456 1.91 -0.64 12.21
CA LYS A 456 0.93 -0.48 13.29
C LYS A 456 1.48 0.37 14.44
N LYS A 457 2.72 0.13 14.85
CA LYS A 457 3.40 0.92 15.88
C LYS A 457 3.46 2.41 15.52
N LYS A 458 3.79 2.75 14.28
CA LYS A 458 3.87 4.13 13.80
C LYS A 458 2.48 4.76 13.68
N ASP A 459 1.54 4.04 13.10
CA ASP A 459 0.19 4.54 12.80
C ASP A 459 -0.64 4.73 14.09
N GLU A 460 -0.49 3.84 15.07
CA GLU A 460 -1.21 3.86 16.34
C GLU A 460 -0.38 4.46 17.51
N ASN A 461 0.85 4.91 17.24
CA ASN A 461 1.78 5.46 18.23
C ASN A 461 1.99 4.56 19.47
N ARG A 462 2.30 3.28 19.23
CA ARG A 462 2.54 2.25 20.26
C ARG A 462 3.94 2.32 20.87
N ASN A 463 4.10 1.89 22.11
CA ASN A 463 5.38 1.91 22.83
C ASN A 463 6.11 0.55 22.83
N TRP A 464 5.42 -0.55 22.56
CA TRP A 464 6.07 -1.87 22.45
C TRP A 464 7.09 -1.92 21.30
N ASN A 465 8.06 -2.83 21.37
CA ASN A 465 9.11 -2.99 20.35
C ASN A 465 8.98 -4.34 19.63
N VAL A 466 9.54 -4.44 18.42
CA VAL A 466 9.59 -5.70 17.66
C VAL A 466 10.96 -5.92 17.07
N VAL A 467 11.40 -7.19 17.08
CA VAL A 467 12.72 -7.63 16.60
C VAL A 467 12.51 -8.78 15.63
N SER A 468 13.19 -8.75 14.48
CA SER A 468 13.26 -9.93 13.60
C SER A 468 14.32 -10.88 14.14
N GLY A 469 13.96 -12.14 14.36
CA GLY A 469 14.90 -13.13 14.89
C GLY A 469 14.30 -14.52 15.09
N ASN A 470 15.18 -15.48 15.36
CA ASN A 470 14.82 -16.89 15.50
C ASN A 470 14.61 -17.26 16.98
N ALA A 471 13.41 -17.72 17.33
CA ALA A 471 13.07 -18.17 18.69
C ALA A 471 13.96 -19.32 19.21
N LEU A 472 14.57 -20.12 18.32
CA LEU A 472 15.52 -21.17 18.68
C LEU A 472 16.85 -20.63 19.24
N ASN A 473 17.19 -19.37 18.97
CA ASN A 473 18.43 -18.77 19.45
C ASN A 473 18.23 -17.29 19.83
N LEU A 474 17.47 -17.06 20.91
CA LEU A 474 17.15 -15.72 21.40
C LEU A 474 18.39 -14.93 21.83
N THR A 475 19.50 -15.61 22.14
CA THR A 475 20.75 -14.95 22.55
C THR A 475 21.46 -14.19 21.45
N ASP A 476 21.12 -14.44 20.19
CA ASP A 476 21.63 -13.65 19.05
C ASP A 476 21.06 -12.23 19.07
N ASN A 477 19.84 -12.07 19.57
CA ASN A 477 19.11 -10.79 19.60
C ASN A 477 19.11 -10.15 20.99
N PHE A 478 19.21 -10.94 22.06
CA PHE A 478 19.00 -10.49 23.43
C PHE A 478 20.10 -10.97 24.39
N PRO A 479 20.52 -10.13 25.35
CA PRO A 479 21.43 -10.57 26.40
C PRO A 479 20.81 -11.68 27.26
N LYS A 480 21.68 -12.54 27.83
CA LYS A 480 21.26 -13.53 28.83
C LYS A 480 20.64 -12.85 30.05
N SER A 481 19.62 -13.47 30.64
CA SER A 481 18.89 -12.97 31.81
C SER A 481 18.40 -11.51 31.67
N SER A 482 17.83 -11.16 30.53
CA SER A 482 17.30 -9.83 30.22
C SER A 482 15.79 -9.70 30.45
N PHE A 483 15.03 -10.79 30.36
CA PHE A 483 13.56 -10.78 30.46
C PHE A 483 13.06 -11.37 31.78
N ASP A 484 11.96 -10.80 32.28
CA ASP A 484 11.25 -11.29 33.47
C ASP A 484 10.16 -12.30 33.10
N THR A 485 9.53 -12.14 31.93
CA THR A 485 8.53 -13.07 31.38
C THR A 485 8.76 -13.31 29.90
N VAL A 486 8.71 -14.57 29.47
CA VAL A 486 8.69 -14.98 28.06
C VAL A 486 7.35 -15.68 27.78
N ILE A 487 6.65 -15.25 26.73
CA ILE A 487 5.30 -15.72 26.40
C ILE A 487 5.33 -16.45 25.06
N TYR A 488 4.70 -17.62 25.04
CA TYR A 488 4.36 -18.39 23.85
C TYR A 488 2.84 -18.48 23.75
N SER A 489 2.23 -17.65 22.90
CA SER A 489 0.78 -17.63 22.71
C SER A 489 0.41 -18.18 21.34
N SER A 490 -0.04 -19.44 21.29
CA SER A 490 -0.46 -20.15 20.07
C SER A 490 0.64 -20.22 19.01
N ILE A 491 1.90 -20.40 19.42
CA ILE A 491 3.05 -20.42 18.51
C ILE A 491 3.86 -21.71 18.61
N ILE A 492 3.80 -22.44 19.73
CA ILE A 492 4.65 -23.63 19.95
C ILE A 492 4.32 -24.70 18.91
N HIS A 493 3.03 -24.88 18.59
CA HIS A 493 2.61 -25.81 17.55
C HIS A 493 3.08 -25.41 16.14
N GLU A 494 3.21 -24.10 15.85
CA GLU A 494 3.77 -23.64 14.58
C GLU A 494 5.27 -23.90 14.50
N LEU A 495 6.01 -23.61 15.59
CA LEU A 495 7.44 -23.92 15.68
C LEU A 495 7.66 -25.43 15.45
N PHE A 496 6.91 -26.28 16.13
CA PHE A 496 6.96 -27.72 15.94
C PHE A 496 6.66 -28.15 14.49
N SER A 497 5.63 -27.56 13.86
CA SER A 497 5.12 -28.01 12.56
C SER A 497 5.96 -27.53 11.38
N TYR A 498 6.46 -26.29 11.43
CA TYR A 498 7.05 -25.63 10.28
C TYR A 498 8.57 -25.49 10.34
N ILE A 499 9.17 -25.39 11.54
CA ILE A 499 10.62 -25.30 11.66
C ILE A 499 11.25 -26.63 11.29
N GLU A 500 12.11 -26.58 10.29
CA GLU A 500 12.97 -27.70 9.95
C GLU A 500 14.17 -27.74 10.91
N PHE A 501 14.29 -28.84 11.65
CA PHE A 501 15.42 -29.06 12.56
C PHE A 501 16.04 -30.42 12.26
N GLN A 502 17.35 -30.40 11.96
CA GLN A 502 18.10 -31.58 11.51
C GLN A 502 17.48 -32.25 10.27
N GLY A 503 17.03 -31.47 9.29
CA GLY A 503 16.48 -31.98 8.03
C GLY A 503 15.03 -32.49 8.10
N LYS A 504 14.33 -32.25 9.21
CA LYS A 504 12.97 -32.76 9.43
C LYS A 504 12.05 -31.72 10.07
N LYS A 505 10.84 -31.57 9.51
CA LYS A 505 9.70 -30.86 10.11
C LYS A 505 8.91 -31.76 11.07
N PHE A 506 8.04 -31.20 11.92
CA PHE A 506 7.35 -31.96 12.98
C PHE A 506 8.34 -32.64 13.94
N ASN A 507 9.37 -31.89 14.34
CA ASN A 507 10.44 -32.37 15.21
C ASN A 507 10.25 -31.86 16.65
N GLU A 508 9.99 -32.77 17.60
CA GLU A 508 9.80 -32.43 19.02
C GLU A 508 11.02 -31.75 19.66
N GLN A 509 12.22 -31.97 19.10
CA GLN A 509 13.44 -31.30 19.58
C GLN A 509 13.36 -29.78 19.42
N VAL A 510 12.62 -29.27 18.44
CA VAL A 510 12.40 -27.82 18.24
C VAL A 510 11.82 -27.21 19.51
N VAL A 511 10.84 -27.87 20.13
CA VAL A 511 10.19 -27.38 21.36
C VAL A 511 11.20 -27.33 22.50
N SER A 512 12.05 -28.37 22.63
CA SER A 512 13.09 -28.40 23.65
C SER A 512 14.12 -27.29 23.48
N GLU A 513 14.62 -27.07 22.26
CA GLU A 513 15.59 -26.01 21.97
C GLU A 513 14.98 -24.61 22.16
N THR A 514 13.74 -24.43 21.75
CA THR A 514 12.99 -23.17 21.96
C THR A 514 12.87 -22.84 23.46
N LEU A 515 12.52 -23.82 24.29
CA LEU A 515 12.40 -23.61 25.74
C LEU A 515 13.76 -23.38 26.40
N LYS A 516 14.83 -24.03 25.94
CA LYS A 516 16.20 -23.76 26.40
C LYS A 516 16.61 -22.33 26.06
N SER A 517 16.37 -21.90 24.83
CA SER A 517 16.63 -20.55 24.35
C SER A 517 15.89 -19.49 25.20
N ALA A 518 14.61 -19.70 25.50
CA ALA A 518 13.87 -18.84 26.44
C ALA A 518 14.49 -18.83 27.84
N TYR A 519 14.89 -19.99 28.36
CA TYR A 519 15.52 -20.09 29.67
C TYR A 519 16.83 -19.28 29.75
N GLU A 520 17.62 -19.22 28.67
CA GLU A 520 18.89 -18.46 28.65
C GLU A 520 18.68 -16.94 28.77
N VAL A 521 17.63 -16.40 28.15
CA VAL A 521 17.31 -14.97 28.22
C VAL A 521 16.47 -14.60 29.44
N LEU A 522 15.95 -15.58 30.18
CA LEU A 522 15.12 -15.37 31.37
C LEU A 522 15.97 -15.05 32.60
N LYS A 523 15.51 -14.10 33.41
CA LYS A 523 16.11 -13.81 34.73
C LYS A 523 15.82 -14.93 35.73
N PRO A 524 16.68 -15.11 36.75
CA PRO A 524 16.36 -15.96 37.89
C PRO A 524 15.01 -15.58 38.52
N GLY A 525 14.10 -16.56 38.61
CA GLY A 525 12.74 -16.34 39.12
C GLY A 525 11.77 -15.69 38.14
N GLY A 526 12.16 -15.50 36.88
CA GLY A 526 11.27 -15.14 35.79
C GLY A 526 10.30 -16.28 35.42
N ARG A 527 9.42 -16.04 34.45
CA ARG A 527 8.37 -17.00 34.05
C ARG A 527 8.34 -17.24 32.54
N ILE A 528 8.13 -18.50 32.15
CA ILE A 528 7.71 -18.85 30.80
C ILE A 528 6.21 -19.14 30.86
N ILE A 529 5.43 -18.47 30.01
CA ILE A 529 3.98 -18.67 29.89
C ILE A 529 3.71 -19.32 28.55
N ILE A 530 2.99 -20.44 28.55
CA ILE A 530 2.61 -21.14 27.32
C ILE A 530 1.09 -21.25 27.29
N ARG A 531 0.48 -20.63 26.29
CA ARG A 531 -0.95 -20.79 25.96
C ARG A 531 -1.01 -21.44 24.59
N ASP A 532 -1.41 -22.70 24.53
CA ASP A 532 -1.51 -23.43 23.27
C ASP A 532 -2.56 -24.56 23.37
N GLY A 533 -2.88 -25.18 22.23
CA GLY A 533 -3.72 -26.37 22.18
C GLY A 533 -3.03 -27.55 22.89
N VAL A 534 -3.72 -28.13 23.86
CA VAL A 534 -3.21 -29.26 24.65
C VAL A 534 -3.90 -30.55 24.19
N LYS A 535 -3.10 -31.58 23.89
CA LYS A 535 -3.62 -32.92 23.58
C LYS A 535 -4.35 -33.50 24.78
N MET A 536 -5.44 -34.21 24.54
CA MET A 536 -6.15 -34.93 25.58
C MET A 536 -5.33 -36.15 26.00
N GLU A 537 -5.15 -36.33 27.31
CA GLU A 537 -4.39 -37.44 27.89
C GLU A 537 -4.97 -38.81 27.48
N ASN A 538 -6.29 -38.92 27.43
CA ASN A 538 -6.96 -40.15 27.00
C ASN A 538 -7.19 -40.17 25.49
N SER A 539 -6.13 -40.52 24.76
CA SER A 539 -6.13 -40.64 23.29
C SER A 539 -7.09 -41.71 22.74
N LYS A 540 -7.57 -42.64 23.57
CA LYS A 540 -8.49 -43.72 23.17
C LYS A 540 -9.93 -43.23 23.00
N ILE A 541 -10.26 -42.05 23.51
CA ILE A 541 -11.59 -41.46 23.34
C ILE A 541 -11.81 -41.20 21.85
N LYS A 542 -12.94 -41.68 21.31
CA LYS A 542 -13.34 -41.40 19.92
C LYS A 542 -14.45 -40.35 19.86
N ARG A 543 -14.48 -39.57 18.79
CA ARG A 543 -15.48 -38.54 18.47
C ARG A 543 -16.07 -38.82 17.10
N ILE A 544 -17.37 -38.55 16.95
CA ILE A 544 -18.02 -38.58 15.65
C ILE A 544 -18.12 -37.13 15.17
N ILE A 545 -17.59 -36.88 13.99
CA ILE A 545 -17.72 -35.64 13.23
C ILE A 545 -18.84 -35.85 12.22
N ARG A 546 -19.86 -34.99 12.26
CA ARG A 546 -20.98 -34.98 11.32
C ARG A 546 -20.96 -33.70 10.50
N PHE A 547 -20.80 -33.82 9.19
CA PHE A 547 -20.79 -32.71 8.24
C PHE A 547 -22.23 -32.28 7.94
N LYS A 548 -22.49 -30.96 7.87
CA LYS A 548 -23.82 -30.44 7.49
C LYS A 548 -24.09 -30.66 6.02
N ASN A 549 -23.07 -30.54 5.17
CA ASN A 549 -23.12 -30.84 3.76
C ASN A 549 -22.29 -32.12 3.48
N PRO A 550 -22.88 -33.19 2.93
CA PRO A 550 -22.14 -34.41 2.59
C PRO A 550 -20.92 -34.16 1.69
N ASN A 551 -20.97 -33.16 0.80
CA ASN A 551 -19.83 -32.84 -0.07
C ASN A 551 -18.59 -32.33 0.68
N ASP A 552 -18.76 -31.85 1.93
CA ASP A 552 -17.64 -31.38 2.75
C ASP A 552 -16.79 -32.53 3.32
N MET A 553 -17.25 -33.78 3.21
CA MET A 553 -16.46 -34.97 3.57
C MET A 553 -15.13 -35.03 2.81
N ILE A 554 -15.06 -34.46 1.60
CA ILE A 554 -13.83 -34.41 0.80
C ILE A 554 -12.69 -33.72 1.56
N PHE A 555 -12.98 -32.72 2.40
CA PHE A 555 -11.95 -32.06 3.21
C PHE A 555 -11.32 -33.00 4.24
N LEU A 556 -12.11 -33.90 4.81
CA LEU A 556 -11.59 -34.90 5.75
C LEU A 556 -10.74 -35.95 5.04
N GLU A 557 -11.20 -36.42 3.88
CA GLU A 557 -10.44 -37.35 3.05
C GLU A 557 -9.10 -36.75 2.61
N GLU A 558 -9.11 -35.49 2.18
CA GLU A 558 -7.91 -34.73 1.84
C GLU A 558 -6.98 -34.53 3.05
N PHE A 559 -7.53 -34.14 4.20
CA PHE A 559 -6.74 -33.99 5.43
C PHE A 559 -6.03 -35.29 5.82
N ILE A 560 -6.75 -36.41 5.83
CA ILE A 560 -6.18 -37.73 6.16
C ILE A 560 -5.05 -38.09 5.20
N LYS A 561 -5.21 -37.82 3.90
CA LYS A 561 -4.22 -38.15 2.88
C LYS A 561 -2.98 -37.26 2.92
N LEU A 562 -3.15 -35.99 3.30
CA LEU A 562 -2.13 -34.97 3.12
C LEU A 562 -1.44 -34.54 4.41
N PHE A 563 -1.94 -34.93 5.58
CA PHE A 563 -1.38 -34.52 6.87
C PHE A 563 0.03 -35.11 7.07
N PRO A 564 1.08 -34.28 7.10
CA PRO A 564 2.46 -34.77 7.11
C PRO A 564 2.97 -35.16 8.50
N GLY A 565 2.28 -34.77 9.57
CA GLY A 565 2.76 -34.94 10.94
C GLY A 565 2.71 -36.39 11.45
N ARG A 566 1.68 -37.16 11.03
CA ARG A 566 1.47 -38.58 11.35
C ARG A 566 0.28 -39.15 10.58
N ASP A 567 0.13 -40.47 10.59
CA ASP A 567 -1.08 -41.12 10.09
C ASP A 567 -2.30 -40.75 10.94
N ILE A 568 -3.40 -40.38 10.27
CA ILE A 568 -4.67 -40.03 10.91
C ILE A 568 -5.58 -41.26 10.95
N GLU A 569 -6.05 -41.62 12.14
CA GLU A 569 -7.01 -42.72 12.28
C GLU A 569 -8.44 -42.22 12.02
N CYS A 570 -9.12 -42.82 11.05
CA CYS A 570 -10.49 -42.47 10.72
C CYS A 570 -11.31 -43.71 10.34
N GLU A 571 -12.53 -43.78 10.87
CA GLU A 571 -13.55 -44.76 10.53
C GLU A 571 -14.75 -44.03 9.90
N ILE A 572 -14.95 -44.18 8.59
CA ILE A 572 -16.10 -43.58 7.89
C ILE A 572 -17.36 -44.35 8.29
N LEU A 573 -18.36 -43.65 8.83
CA LEU A 573 -19.62 -44.24 9.29
C LEU A 573 -20.74 -44.08 8.27
N SER A 574 -20.75 -42.99 7.51
CA SER A 574 -21.69 -42.71 6.41
C SER A 574 -21.17 -41.59 5.50
N ASP A 575 -21.93 -41.24 4.45
CA ASP A 575 -21.64 -40.15 3.51
C ASP A 575 -21.50 -38.75 4.15
N SER A 576 -21.81 -38.60 5.44
CA SER A 576 -21.67 -37.33 6.17
C SER A 576 -21.10 -37.50 7.58
N GLU A 577 -20.63 -38.69 7.95
CA GLU A 577 -20.14 -38.97 9.29
C GLU A 577 -18.85 -39.76 9.30
N ALA A 578 -17.91 -39.31 10.12
CA ALA A 578 -16.65 -39.98 10.36
C ALA A 578 -16.34 -40.05 11.85
N LYS A 579 -15.63 -41.08 12.27
CA LYS A 579 -15.24 -41.32 13.65
C LYS A 579 -13.73 -41.36 13.78
N LEU A 580 -13.21 -40.44 14.59
CA LEU A 580 -11.79 -40.23 14.80
C LEU A 580 -11.44 -40.32 16.28
N PRO A 581 -10.21 -40.72 16.67
CA PRO A 581 -9.68 -40.44 18.00
C PRO A 581 -9.74 -38.95 18.30
N ILE A 582 -9.92 -38.60 19.58
CA ILE A 582 -10.18 -37.22 20.01
C ILE A 582 -9.09 -36.24 19.56
N ASN A 583 -7.83 -36.65 19.62
CA ASN A 583 -6.71 -35.79 19.23
C ASN A 583 -6.65 -35.59 17.71
N ASP A 584 -7.02 -36.59 16.90
CA ASP A 584 -7.10 -36.48 15.44
C ASP A 584 -8.30 -35.63 15.02
N ALA A 585 -9.40 -35.79 15.73
CA ALA A 585 -10.60 -34.99 15.56
C ALA A 585 -10.33 -33.51 15.86
N MET A 586 -9.56 -33.22 16.93
CA MET A 586 -9.10 -31.87 17.27
C MET A 586 -8.13 -31.32 16.22
N GLU A 587 -7.17 -32.12 15.76
CA GLU A 587 -6.22 -31.73 14.71
C GLU A 587 -6.96 -31.33 13.42
N PHE A 588 -7.94 -32.12 13.01
CA PHE A 588 -8.79 -31.80 11.87
C PHE A 588 -9.59 -30.50 12.09
N TYR A 589 -10.14 -30.31 13.29
CA TYR A 589 -10.92 -29.13 13.63
C TYR A 589 -10.12 -27.82 13.54
N ILE A 590 -8.84 -27.85 13.92
CA ILE A 590 -7.97 -26.66 13.83
C ILE A 590 -7.47 -26.39 12.41
N HIS A 591 -7.39 -27.40 11.54
CA HIS A 591 -6.91 -27.28 10.15
C HIS A 591 -7.98 -26.85 9.15
N ILE A 592 -9.28 -26.92 9.51
CA ILE A 592 -10.35 -26.42 8.64
C ILE A 592 -10.49 -24.89 8.79
N PRO A 593 -10.47 -24.12 7.68
CA PRO A 593 -10.74 -22.68 7.68
C PRO A 593 -12.04 -22.31 8.37
N GLY A 594 -12.07 -21.20 9.12
CA GLY A 594 -13.22 -20.77 9.92
C GLY A 594 -14.53 -20.68 9.15
N GLU A 595 -14.49 -20.16 7.92
CA GLU A 595 -15.65 -20.03 7.02
C GLU A 595 -16.26 -21.38 6.60
N LYS A 596 -15.49 -22.47 6.70
CA LYS A 596 -15.89 -23.83 6.30
C LYS A 596 -16.23 -24.74 7.48
N LYS A 597 -16.27 -24.23 8.72
CA LYS A 597 -16.64 -25.01 9.92
C LYS A 597 -18.16 -25.26 10.00
N ALA A 598 -18.69 -26.03 9.07
CA ALA A 598 -20.10 -26.40 8.99
C ALA A 598 -20.36 -27.85 9.48
N PHE A 599 -19.88 -28.22 10.67
CA PHE A 599 -20.07 -29.58 11.21
C PHE A 599 -20.36 -29.60 12.72
N TYR A 600 -20.73 -30.76 13.24
CA TYR A 600 -20.98 -31.03 14.66
C TYR A 600 -20.08 -32.14 15.18
N MET A 601 -19.56 -31.98 16.41
CA MET A 601 -18.87 -33.05 17.14
C MET A 601 -19.74 -33.58 18.27
N LYS A 602 -19.96 -34.91 18.34
CA LYS A 602 -20.74 -35.54 19.42
C LYS A 602 -19.94 -36.58 20.22
N HIS A 603 -20.23 -36.64 21.52
CA HIS A 603 -19.92 -37.78 22.39
C HIS A 603 -21.12 -38.75 22.40
N ARG A 604 -20.88 -40.07 22.51
CA ARG A 604 -21.92 -41.12 22.56
C ARG A 604 -22.94 -41.00 23.72
N ASN A 605 -22.79 -40.03 24.64
CA ASN A 605 -23.74 -39.70 25.69
C ASN A 605 -24.03 -38.18 25.67
N ASN A 606 -25.11 -37.79 24.99
CA ASN A 606 -25.90 -36.54 25.12
C ASN A 606 -25.26 -35.14 25.31
N SER A 607 -24.01 -34.89 24.95
CA SER A 607 -23.50 -33.52 24.79
C SER A 607 -23.27 -33.19 23.31
N VAL A 608 -24.08 -32.29 22.76
CA VAL A 608 -23.92 -31.72 21.41
C VAL A 608 -23.20 -30.39 21.55
N TYR A 609 -21.98 -30.26 21.02
CA TYR A 609 -21.38 -28.95 20.80
C TYR A 609 -21.90 -28.42 19.46
N SER A 610 -22.75 -27.40 19.52
CA SER A 610 -23.34 -26.74 18.34
C SER A 610 -22.41 -25.62 17.85
N SER A 611 -22.18 -25.54 16.54
CA SER A 611 -21.32 -24.53 15.90
C SER A 611 -21.95 -23.12 15.82
N HIS A 612 -22.71 -22.69 16.82
CA HIS A 612 -23.28 -21.33 16.93
C HIS A 612 -23.19 -20.81 18.38
N HIS A 613 -22.04 -20.95 19.04
CA HIS A 613 -21.90 -20.47 20.42
C HIS A 613 -20.54 -19.80 20.63
N ASN A 614 -20.56 -18.46 20.59
CA ASN A 614 -19.74 -17.63 21.47
C ASN A 614 -19.98 -18.10 22.92
N ILE A 615 -19.00 -18.75 23.54
CA ILE A 615 -18.93 -19.02 24.98
C ILE A 615 -17.44 -18.96 25.30
N SER A 616 -16.86 -17.87 25.83
CA SER A 616 -16.94 -17.42 27.23
C SER A 616 -16.97 -18.56 28.26
N HIS A 617 -15.78 -19.09 28.56
CA HIS A 617 -15.53 -19.71 29.86
C HIS A 617 -14.51 -18.90 30.65
#